data_AF-A0A6N9V4W3-F1
#
_entry.id   AF-A0A6N9V4W3-F1
#
_cell.length_a   1.000
_cell.length_b   1.000
_cell.length_c   1.000
_cell.angle_alpha   90.00
_cell.angle_beta   90.00
_cell.angle_gamma   90.00
#
_symmetry.space_group_name_H-M   'P 1'
#
loop_
_entity.id
_entity.type
_entity.pdbx_description
1 polymer ?
#
loop_
_entity_poly.entity_id
_entity_poly.type
_entity_poly.pdbx_seq_one_letter_code
_entity_poly.pdbx_strand_id
1 'polypeptide(L)'
;DLVRTNLAAHASVLDEADELGVDAFRERVREVVVEMAATGQTGMGFPPEYGGGGDVGASIAAFETLAFGDLSVLVKVGVQFGLFGGAI
;
A
#
# COMPACT_ATOMS: atom_id res chain seq x y z
N ASP A 1 8.65 2.94 10.05
CA ASP A 1 8.02 4.25 10.27
C ASP A 1 7.16 4.73 9.11
N LEU A 2 7.68 4.81 7.87
CA LEU A 2 6.94 5.31 6.69
C LEU A 2 5.54 4.72 6.51
N VAL A 3 5.40 3.39 6.58
CA VAL A 3 4.12 2.69 6.42
C VAL A 3 3.08 3.13 7.46
N ARG A 4 3.51 3.28 8.73
CA ARG A 4 2.63 3.71 9.82
C ARG A 4 2.25 5.17 9.70
N THR A 5 3.16 6.02 9.21
CA THR A 5 2.86 7.42 8.92
C THR A 5 1.81 7.54 7.82
N ASN A 6 1.97 6.80 6.72
CA ASN A 6 1.00 6.78 5.62
C ASN A 6 -0.35 6.21 6.07
N LEU A 7 -0.34 5.16 6.90
CA LEU A 7 -1.55 4.60 7.51
C LEU A 7 -2.33 5.66 8.30
N ALA A 8 -1.64 6.44 9.14
CA ALA A 8 -2.27 7.51 9.90
C ALA A 8 -2.77 8.65 9.00
N ALA A 9 -2.00 9.01 7.96
CA ALA A 9 -2.35 10.07 7.03
C ALA A 9 -3.60 9.74 6.19
N HIS A 10 -3.82 8.48 5.87
CA HIS A 10 -4.94 8.00 5.06
C HIS A 10 -6.02 7.27 5.87
N ALA A 11 -6.07 7.47 7.19
CA ALA A 11 -7.04 6.79 8.04
C ALA A 11 -8.50 7.10 7.68
N SER A 12 -8.78 8.25 7.04
CA SER A 12 -10.13 8.64 6.60
C SER A 12 -10.72 7.70 5.55
N VAL A 13 -9.91 6.89 4.87
CA VAL A 13 -10.37 5.88 3.89
C VAL A 13 -11.37 4.91 4.52
N LEU A 14 -11.24 4.63 5.82
CA LEU A 14 -12.18 3.77 6.55
C LEU A 14 -13.58 4.37 6.65
N ASP A 15 -13.67 5.66 6.98
CA ASP A 15 -14.95 6.37 7.05
C ASP A 15 -15.53 6.56 5.63
N GLU A 16 -14.66 6.90 4.67
CA GLU A 16 -15.01 7.07 3.25
C GLU A 16 -15.56 5.78 2.62
N ALA A 17 -15.19 4.59 3.13
CA ALA A 17 -15.70 3.31 2.66
C ALA A 17 -17.21 3.14 2.92
N ASP A 18 -17.72 3.73 4.01
CA ASP A 18 -19.12 3.68 4.38
C ASP A 18 -19.93 4.86 3.79
N GLU A 19 -19.28 6.01 3.57
CA GLU A 19 -19.92 7.24 3.11
C GLU A 19 -20.01 7.38 1.58
N LEU A 20 -19.04 6.82 0.84
CA LEU A 20 -18.97 6.97 -0.61
C LEU A 20 -19.70 5.84 -1.34
N GLY A 21 -20.27 6.18 -2.50
CA GLY A 21 -20.70 5.18 -3.48
C GLY A 21 -19.50 4.40 -4.04
N VAL A 22 -19.73 3.14 -4.44
CA VAL A 22 -18.70 2.19 -4.88
C VAL A 22 -17.71 2.76 -5.90
N ASP A 23 -18.18 3.52 -6.90
CA ASP A 23 -17.30 4.06 -7.94
C ASP A 23 -16.42 5.20 -7.41
N ALA A 24 -16.97 6.07 -6.56
CA ALA A 24 -16.20 7.12 -5.91
C ALA A 24 -15.17 6.54 -4.94
N PHE A 25 -15.55 5.53 -4.16
CA PHE A 25 -14.62 4.84 -3.25
C PHE A 25 -13.47 4.15 -4.00
N ARG A 26 -13.74 3.56 -5.17
CA ARG A 26 -12.68 2.96 -6.01
C ARG A 26 -11.67 3.98 -6.51
N GLU A 27 -12.13 5.16 -6.94
CA GLU A 27 -11.22 6.23 -7.32
C GLU A 27 -10.39 6.68 -6.13
N ARG A 28 -11.03 6.80 -4.96
CA ARG A 28 -10.32 7.16 -3.72
C ARG A 28 -9.23 6.16 -3.34
N VAL A 29 -9.53 4.87 -3.40
CA VAL A 29 -8.53 3.79 -3.20
C VAL A 29 -7.40 3.93 -4.22
N ARG A 30 -7.71 4.22 -5.49
CA ARG A 30 -6.68 4.43 -6.53
C ARG A 30 -5.77 5.60 -6.18
N GLU A 31 -6.31 6.74 -5.76
CA GLU A 31 -5.52 7.91 -5.35
C GLU A 31 -4.53 7.54 -4.24
N VAL A 32 -5.01 6.89 -3.17
CA VAL A 32 -4.18 6.47 -2.04
C VAL A 32 -3.07 5.53 -2.49
N VAL A 33 -3.37 4.56 -3.35
CA VAL A 33 -2.36 3.62 -3.88
C VAL A 33 -1.28 4.33 -4.70
N VAL A 34 -1.66 5.32 -5.50
CA VAL A 34 -0.73 6.11 -6.32
C VAL A 34 0.15 6.99 -5.43
N GLU A 35 -0.43 7.67 -4.44
CA GLU A 35 0.31 8.49 -3.47
C GLU A 35 1.32 7.66 -2.70
N MET A 36 0.91 6.49 -2.21
CA MET A 36 1.79 5.55 -1.54
C MET A 36 2.94 5.09 -2.43
N ALA A 37 2.68 4.77 -3.70
CA ALA A 37 3.72 4.35 -4.64
C ALA A 37 4.77 5.45 -4.87
N ALA A 38 4.34 6.72 -4.88
CA ALA A 38 5.25 7.86 -5.01
C ALA A 38 6.24 8.02 -3.84
N THR A 39 5.95 7.42 -2.67
CA THR A 39 6.86 7.44 -1.52
C THR A 39 7.99 6.42 -1.61
N GLY A 40 7.99 5.53 -2.61
CA GLY A 40 8.96 4.44 -2.74
C GLY A 40 8.74 3.26 -1.80
N GLN A 41 7.71 3.32 -0.93
CA GLN A 41 7.38 2.27 0.04
C GLN A 41 7.14 0.89 -0.60
N THR A 42 6.64 0.88 -1.83
CA THR A 42 6.32 -0.34 -2.59
C THR A 42 7.56 -1.07 -3.12
N GLY A 43 8.75 -0.46 -3.03
CA GLY A 43 9.99 -1.01 -3.56
C GLY A 43 10.93 -1.64 -2.53
N MET A 44 10.56 -1.69 -1.24
CA MET A 44 11.46 -2.15 -0.16
C MET A 44 12.01 -3.57 -0.38
N GLY A 45 11.18 -4.49 -0.89
CA GLY A 45 11.58 -5.88 -1.13
C GLY A 45 12.36 -6.13 -2.43
N PHE A 46 12.41 -5.16 -3.35
CA PHE A 46 13.08 -5.37 -4.64
C PHE A 46 14.60 -5.35 -4.52
N PRO A 47 15.32 -6.04 -5.43
CA PRO A 47 16.78 -6.00 -5.46
C PRO A 47 17.33 -4.58 -5.66
N PRO A 48 18.44 -4.21 -4.98
CA PRO A 48 19.07 -2.89 -5.13
C PRO A 48 19.50 -2.56 -6.56
N GLU A 49 19.88 -3.54 -7.37
CA GLU A 49 20.27 -3.36 -8.77
C GLU A 49 19.14 -2.83 -9.68
N TYR A 50 17.89 -2.93 -9.22
CA TYR A 50 16.71 -2.37 -9.88
C TYR A 50 16.13 -1.15 -9.13
N GLY A 51 16.87 -0.59 -8.18
CA GLY A 51 16.45 0.57 -7.37
C GLY A 51 15.59 0.21 -6.16
N GLY A 52 15.55 -1.06 -5.76
CA GLY A 52 14.84 -1.53 -4.57
C GLY A 52 15.63 -1.40 -3.27
N GLY A 53 14.96 -1.69 -2.15
CA GLY A 53 15.56 -1.63 -0.81
C GLY A 53 16.36 -2.88 -0.40
N GLY A 54 16.17 -4.01 -1.08
CA GLY A 54 16.76 -5.31 -0.73
C GLY A 54 16.26 -5.90 0.60
N ASP A 55 15.21 -5.35 1.19
CA ASP A 55 14.68 -5.74 2.50
C ASP A 55 13.28 -6.37 2.37
N VAL A 56 13.29 -7.68 2.15
CA VAL A 56 12.07 -8.49 2.05
C VAL A 56 11.28 -8.48 3.36
N GLY A 57 11.97 -8.46 4.51
CA GLY A 57 11.34 -8.43 5.83
C GLY A 57 10.55 -7.14 6.04
N ALA A 58 11.14 -6.00 5.68
CA ALA A 58 10.45 -4.71 5.70
C ALA A 58 9.27 -4.68 4.73
N SER A 59 9.38 -5.32 3.56
CA SER A 59 8.28 -5.45 2.59
C SER A 59 7.10 -6.23 3.16
N ILE A 60 7.36 -7.38 3.81
CA ILE A 60 6.32 -8.20 4.46
C ILE A 60 5.67 -7.44 5.61
N ALA A 61 6.46 -6.87 6.51
CA ALA A 61 5.96 -6.10 7.65
C ALA A 61 5.15 -4.88 7.21
N ALA A 62 5.56 -4.21 6.13
CA ALA A 62 4.81 -3.12 5.51
C ALA A 62 3.45 -3.61 4.98
N PHE A 63 3.44 -4.75 4.29
CA PHE A 63 2.21 -5.34 3.75
C PHE A 63 1.24 -5.73 4.86
N GLU A 64 1.71 -6.39 5.92
CA GLU A 64 0.90 -6.72 7.10
C GLU A 64 0.38 -5.46 7.80
N THR A 65 1.21 -4.42 7.93
CA THR A 65 0.81 -3.17 8.57
C THR A 65 -0.30 -2.46 7.77
N LEU A 66 -0.31 -2.56 6.45
CA LEU A 66 -1.37 -1.98 5.61
C LEU A 66 -2.73 -2.65 5.82
N ALA A 67 -2.77 -3.89 6.30
CA ALA A 67 -4.01 -4.59 6.60
C ALA A 67 -4.84 -3.91 7.71
N PHE A 68 -4.19 -3.11 8.56
CA PHE A 68 -4.85 -2.32 9.59
C PHE A 68 -5.52 -1.04 9.07
N GLY A 69 -5.27 -0.68 7.81
CA GLY A 69 -5.81 0.52 7.18
C GLY A 69 -7.08 0.24 6.43
N ASP A 70 -6.95 -0.27 5.21
CA ASP A 70 -8.07 -0.67 4.39
C ASP A 70 -7.68 -1.88 3.53
N LEU A 71 -8.57 -2.87 3.44
CA LEU A 71 -8.30 -4.10 2.72
C LEU A 71 -8.33 -3.91 1.20
N SER A 72 -9.07 -2.92 0.69
CA SER A 72 -9.05 -2.61 -0.75
C SER A 72 -7.70 -2.03 -1.15
N VAL A 73 -7.16 -1.08 -0.36
CA VAL A 73 -5.80 -0.56 -0.53
C VAL A 73 -4.77 -1.68 -0.42
N LEU A 74 -4.86 -2.55 0.60
CA LEU A 74 -3.95 -3.70 0.75
C LEU A 74 -3.98 -4.61 -0.48
N VAL A 75 -5.16 -4.99 -0.96
CA VAL A 75 -5.30 -5.85 -2.14
C VAL A 75 -4.70 -5.17 -3.37
N LYS A 76 -4.94 -3.87 -3.56
CA LYS A 76 -4.38 -3.14 -4.71
C LYS A 76 -2.86 -3.01 -4.62
N VAL A 77 -2.31 -2.72 -3.44
CA VAL A 77 -0.86 -2.70 -3.23
C VAL A 77 -0.25 -4.09 -3.48
N GLY A 78 -0.90 -5.15 -2.98
CA GLY A 78 -0.46 -6.53 -3.17
C GLY A 78 -0.48 -6.98 -4.63
N VAL A 79 -1.53 -6.63 -5.38
CA VAL A 79 -1.62 -6.99 -6.81
C VAL A 79 -0.63 -6.19 -7.65
N GLN A 80 -0.50 -4.88 -7.42
CA GLN A 80 0.33 -4.01 -8.27
C GLN A 80 1.83 -4.14 -7.96
N PHE A 81 2.19 -4.36 -6.69
CA PHE A 81 3.58 -4.34 -6.24
C PHE A 81 4.00 -5.65 -5.56
N GLY A 82 3.06 -6.36 -4.93
CA GLY A 82 3.31 -7.63 -4.24
C GLY A 82 3.49 -8.83 -5.18
N LEU A 83 2.82 -8.88 -6.35
CA LEU A 83 3.07 -9.94 -7.34
C LEU A 83 4.55 -9.98 -7.77
N PHE A 84 5.23 -8.83 -7.69
CA PHE A 84 6.64 -8.72 -8.00
C PHE A 84 7.56 -8.84 -6.75
N GLY A 85 7.06 -8.55 -5.53
CA GLY A 85 7.86 -8.49 -4.30
C GLY A 85 7.60 -9.57 -3.23
N GLY A 86 6.56 -10.39 -3.37
CA GLY A 86 6.17 -11.39 -2.34
C GLY A 86 5.16 -12.47 -2.77
N ALA A 87 4.78 -12.56 -4.05
CA ALA A 87 3.94 -13.66 -4.55
C ALA A 87 4.77 -14.83 -5.14
N ILE A 88 5.89 -15.13 -4.49
CA ILE A 88 6.61 -16.42 -4.58
C ILE A 88 6.74 -16.95 -3.16
#